data_AF-A0A4Y9QMD4-F1
#
_entry.id   AF-A0A4Y9QMD4-F1
#
_cell.length_a   1.000
_cell.length_b   1.000
_cell.length_c   1.000
_cell.angle_alpha   90.00
_cell.angle_beta   90.00
_cell.angle_gamma   90.00
#
_symmetry.space_group_name_H-M   'P 1'
#
loop_
_entity.id
_entity.type
_entity.pdbx_description
1 polymer ?
#
loop_
_entity_poly.entity_id
_entity_poly.type
_entity_poly.pdbx_seq_one_letter_code
_entity_poly.pdbx_strand_id
1 'polypeptide(L)'
;MEARAWATSLGSSNSQKGTPMKVPRTSASVLLVGVVVAGCSAGEVDKGGGSGGVLTLSLASPEQPGRPGSRDVEYFAEQVSSGSEGRVRVDVEWGVGDGGASWDQVAAQQVIEGTSDLGFIPARSWDTLGVTTLQALQAPFLVTSDSALDAVVSDPVAEEMLSGLDELGVSGLGLFPEGLRHPASFAEPLLEPADFAGVGIRTPLSDLSWETLQALGATPLDIGGEEMQTLFREGRLGGAETSAAYVSSLPWRGVLTGNLTPYAKANVLVANTEALEALTDEQRELLLTAADDTLEHSIETRPSDADELAAVCAEGLEVVVATAEQQAAMAAATQPVRDRLAADESTGPLLARITEIVASSEPPSAGTTCADATPVASSPDDLGRYDGVWRYEVTYQDGLDAGLSETEAAEELGVQTVTLDGGSSRWEWRSRRGEQVCEGTYSLDDGVLQFVEEPQCGGRWEARPALDGAEISWTDVRSRVTNDPADQLVRELLHSVPWRKIEEIQAARPLPEGVYRWEMTEDQLIAAGVDPRDAFYNGGLSTFTVEDGTWVHHVDGRADPTDCGGTYEVRGSRIAFITGPPLCPVEELVFMGRWEPTADGIRFTAIQPSILFNETYWGLPWRRIS
;
A
#
# COMPACT_ATOMS: atom_id res chain seq x y z
N MET A 1 -41.89 -39.40 -27.56
CA MET A 1 -42.70 -38.30 -28.14
C MET A 1 -41.81 -37.09 -28.25
N GLU A 2 -41.89 -36.42 -29.38
CA GLU A 2 -40.80 -35.75 -30.10
C GLU A 2 -40.29 -34.43 -29.50
N ALA A 3 -39.01 -34.17 -29.75
CA ALA A 3 -38.38 -32.85 -29.70
C ALA A 3 -38.79 -32.00 -30.92
N ARG A 4 -38.81 -30.67 -30.77
CA ARG A 4 -38.87 -29.71 -31.89
C ARG A 4 -37.75 -28.68 -31.78
N ALA A 5 -36.85 -28.74 -32.75
CA ALA A 5 -35.87 -27.73 -33.12
C ALA A 5 -36.44 -26.83 -34.22
N TRP A 6 -36.00 -25.58 -34.33
CA TRP A 6 -35.92 -24.85 -35.60
C TRP A 6 -34.60 -24.07 -35.67
N ALA A 7 -33.66 -24.63 -36.44
CA ALA A 7 -32.51 -23.96 -37.03
C ALA A 7 -32.81 -23.74 -38.52
N THR A 8 -32.43 -22.60 -39.08
CA THR A 8 -32.62 -22.28 -40.50
C THR A 8 -31.32 -22.45 -41.26
N SER A 9 -31.38 -23.35 -42.25
CA SER A 9 -30.38 -23.69 -43.27
C SER A 9 -30.44 -22.72 -44.46
N LEU A 10 -29.36 -22.43 -45.21
CA LEU A 10 -28.92 -23.05 -46.48
C LEU A 10 -28.00 -22.01 -47.17
N GLY A 11 -26.98 -22.32 -47.98
CA GLY A 11 -26.56 -23.59 -48.54
C GLY A 11 -25.28 -23.43 -49.37
N SER A 12 -24.56 -24.53 -49.52
CA SER A 12 -23.37 -24.71 -50.35
C SER A 12 -23.71 -25.02 -51.80
N SER A 13 -22.81 -24.73 -52.76
CA SER A 13 -22.33 -25.76 -53.71
C SER A 13 -21.11 -25.34 -54.54
N ASN A 14 -20.00 -26.05 -54.29
CA ASN A 14 -19.23 -26.90 -55.21
C ASN A 14 -18.40 -26.34 -56.39
N SER A 15 -17.08 -26.58 -56.26
CA SER A 15 -16.01 -27.00 -57.20
C SER A 15 -16.04 -26.64 -58.71
N GLN A 16 -14.90 -26.20 -59.25
CA GLN A 16 -14.09 -26.99 -60.20
C GLN A 16 -12.70 -26.38 -60.51
N LYS A 17 -11.74 -27.26 -60.76
CA LYS A 17 -10.32 -27.02 -61.11
C LYS A 17 -10.15 -26.56 -62.57
N GLY A 18 -9.13 -25.75 -62.85
CA GLY A 18 -8.62 -25.49 -64.21
C GLY A 18 -7.24 -24.80 -64.21
N THR A 19 -6.25 -25.44 -64.82
CA THR A 19 -4.81 -25.13 -64.91
C THR A 19 -4.49 -24.03 -65.97
N PRO A 20 -3.21 -23.60 -66.22
CA PRO A 20 -2.82 -22.19 -66.33
C PRO A 20 -2.54 -21.71 -67.77
N MET A 21 -2.48 -20.38 -67.98
CA MET A 21 -2.03 -19.75 -69.24
C MET A 21 -0.86 -18.78 -69.03
N LYS A 22 -0.02 -18.70 -70.07
CA LYS A 22 1.34 -18.15 -70.14
C LYS A 22 1.39 -16.75 -70.79
N VAL A 23 2.37 -15.92 -70.32
CA VAL A 23 3.24 -14.96 -71.07
C VAL A 23 2.60 -13.58 -71.43
N PRO A 24 3.34 -12.42 -71.49
CA PRO A 24 4.79 -12.24 -71.71
C PRO A 24 5.59 -11.32 -70.76
N ARG A 25 6.90 -11.43 -70.96
CA ARG A 25 8.04 -10.65 -70.46
C ARG A 25 8.07 -9.22 -71.04
N THR A 26 8.42 -8.25 -70.20
CA THR A 26 9.30 -7.13 -70.57
C THR A 26 10.21 -6.78 -69.40
N SER A 27 11.49 -6.63 -69.72
CA SER A 27 12.63 -6.46 -68.84
C SER A 27 12.73 -5.05 -68.26
N ALA A 28 13.12 -4.95 -66.98
CA ALA A 28 13.94 -3.86 -66.50
C ALA A 28 14.89 -4.41 -65.42
N SER A 29 16.17 -4.45 -65.77
CA SER A 29 17.30 -4.76 -64.90
C SER A 29 17.39 -3.75 -63.76
N VAL A 30 17.90 -4.17 -62.59
CA VAL A 30 19.11 -3.61 -61.96
C VAL A 30 19.34 -4.17 -60.55
N LEU A 31 20.56 -4.72 -60.37
CA LEU A 31 21.39 -4.90 -59.16
C LEU A 31 20.95 -5.83 -58.03
N LEU A 32 21.49 -7.05 -58.10
CA LEU A 32 21.86 -7.93 -56.98
C LEU A 32 22.95 -7.28 -56.12
N VAL A 33 22.72 -7.22 -54.80
CA VAL A 33 23.79 -7.37 -53.79
C VAL A 33 23.33 -8.50 -52.87
N GLY A 34 24.16 -9.53 -52.77
CA GLY A 34 23.85 -10.78 -52.10
C GLY A 34 23.80 -10.64 -50.59
N VAL A 35 22.72 -11.11 -49.99
CA VAL A 35 22.67 -11.42 -48.56
C VAL A 35 23.14 -12.85 -48.38
N VAL A 36 24.27 -13.00 -47.69
CA VAL A 36 24.79 -14.28 -47.21
C VAL A 36 23.80 -14.83 -46.20
N VAL A 37 23.25 -16.00 -46.48
CA VAL A 37 22.54 -16.82 -45.51
C VAL A 37 23.58 -17.40 -44.55
N ALA A 38 23.74 -16.78 -43.39
CA ALA A 38 24.30 -17.43 -42.21
C ALA A 38 23.12 -17.97 -41.40
N GLY A 39 22.86 -19.28 -41.53
CA GLY A 39 22.07 -19.98 -40.54
C GLY A 39 22.89 -20.07 -39.25
N CYS A 40 22.36 -19.55 -38.16
CA CYS A 40 22.72 -19.96 -36.83
C CYS A 40 21.50 -20.61 -36.18
N SER A 41 21.76 -21.81 -35.66
CA SER A 41 20.93 -22.61 -34.80
C SER A 41 20.48 -21.83 -33.56
N ALA A 42 19.44 -22.35 -32.92
CA ALA A 42 19.02 -22.02 -31.56
C ALA A 42 20.24 -21.66 -30.68
N GLY A 43 20.26 -20.40 -30.21
CA GLY A 43 21.17 -19.97 -29.16
C GLY A 43 20.56 -20.38 -27.84
N GLU A 44 21.14 -21.40 -27.22
CA GLU A 44 21.20 -21.54 -25.77
C GLU A 44 21.59 -20.17 -25.19
N VAL A 45 20.75 -19.64 -24.30
CA VAL A 45 21.11 -18.46 -23.51
C VAL A 45 22.19 -18.92 -22.55
N ASP A 46 23.40 -18.40 -22.76
CA ASP A 46 24.57 -18.65 -21.93
C ASP A 46 24.34 -17.99 -20.56
N LYS A 47 23.68 -18.69 -19.62
CA LYS A 47 23.59 -18.31 -18.19
C LYS A 47 24.88 -18.66 -17.42
N GLY A 48 25.89 -19.20 -18.10
CA GLY A 48 27.22 -19.45 -17.53
C GLY A 48 28.11 -18.22 -17.63
N GLY A 49 28.47 -17.62 -16.49
CA GLY A 49 29.35 -16.47 -16.39
C GLY A 49 30.69 -16.66 -17.11
N GLY A 50 30.80 -16.08 -18.30
CA GLY A 50 32.09 -15.73 -18.93
C GLY A 50 32.60 -14.42 -18.33
N SER A 51 33.86 -14.41 -17.91
CA SER A 51 34.59 -13.31 -17.26
C SER A 51 34.14 -11.89 -17.68
N GLY A 52 33.39 -11.21 -16.80
CA GLY A 52 33.16 -9.75 -16.84
C GLY A 52 31.69 -9.28 -16.95
N GLY A 53 30.71 -10.17 -17.07
CA GLY A 53 29.29 -9.80 -17.06
C GLY A 53 28.71 -9.70 -15.65
N VAL A 54 27.76 -8.78 -15.44
CA VAL A 54 26.91 -8.75 -14.24
C VAL A 54 25.78 -9.77 -14.45
N LEU A 55 25.57 -10.65 -13.47
CA LEU A 55 24.39 -11.51 -13.40
C LEU A 55 23.24 -10.69 -12.82
N THR A 56 22.12 -10.60 -13.53
CA THR A 56 20.87 -10.02 -13.00
C THR A 56 19.84 -11.12 -12.86
N LEU A 57 19.24 -11.23 -11.67
CA LEU A 57 18.11 -12.10 -11.36
C LEU A 57 16.86 -11.23 -11.26
N SER A 58 15.76 -11.60 -11.92
CA SER A 58 14.48 -10.92 -11.71
C SER A 58 13.77 -11.46 -10.47
N LEU A 59 13.14 -10.59 -9.69
CA LEU A 59 12.36 -10.95 -8.49
C LEU A 59 10.93 -10.41 -8.61
N ALA A 60 9.94 -11.32 -8.66
CA ALA A 60 8.53 -10.96 -8.68
C ALA A 60 8.00 -10.66 -7.26
N SER A 61 7.47 -9.46 -7.05
CA SER A 61 6.78 -9.07 -5.82
C SER A 61 5.37 -8.59 -6.15
N PRO A 62 4.32 -9.16 -5.51
CA PRO A 62 2.96 -8.66 -5.66
C PRO A 62 2.75 -7.32 -4.93
N GLU A 63 3.64 -6.95 -4.02
CA GLU A 63 3.53 -5.68 -3.29
C GLU A 63 4.11 -4.51 -4.09
N GLN A 64 3.71 -3.30 -3.71
CA GLN A 64 4.28 -2.05 -4.22
C GLN A 64 5.38 -1.54 -3.28
N PRO A 65 6.35 -0.73 -3.76
CA PRO A 65 7.32 -0.08 -2.89
C PRO A 65 6.65 0.75 -1.79
N GLY A 66 7.27 0.77 -0.60
CA GLY A 66 6.75 1.48 0.57
C GLY A 66 5.69 0.71 1.37
N ARG A 67 5.31 -0.49 0.93
CA ARG A 67 4.53 -1.44 1.75
C ARG A 67 5.46 -2.18 2.73
N PRO A 68 4.95 -2.67 3.88
CA PRO A 68 5.74 -3.41 4.87
C PRO A 68 6.72 -4.44 4.29
N GLY A 69 6.28 -5.32 3.40
CA GLY A 69 7.14 -6.36 2.81
C GLY A 69 8.19 -5.83 1.81
N SER A 70 8.07 -4.59 1.32
CA SER A 70 9.02 -4.04 0.34
C SER A 70 10.41 -3.80 0.93
N ARG A 71 10.49 -3.52 2.24
CA ARG A 71 11.76 -3.26 2.94
C ARG A 71 12.68 -4.48 2.94
N ASP A 72 12.11 -5.66 3.14
CA ASP A 72 12.85 -6.92 3.13
C ASP A 72 13.36 -7.26 1.72
N VAL A 73 12.55 -6.99 0.69
CA VAL A 73 12.95 -7.18 -0.72
C VAL A 73 14.08 -6.22 -1.12
N GLU A 74 13.98 -4.96 -0.74
CA GLU A 74 15.00 -3.94 -0.98
C GLU A 74 16.30 -4.29 -0.27
N TYR A 75 16.23 -4.69 1.01
CA TYR A 75 17.40 -5.12 1.78
C TYR A 75 18.06 -6.38 1.19
N PHE A 76 17.27 -7.39 0.80
CA PHE A 76 17.78 -8.59 0.14
C PHE A 76 18.54 -8.25 -1.15
N ALA A 77 17.95 -7.40 -2.01
CA ALA A 77 18.59 -6.95 -3.24
C ALA A 77 19.91 -6.21 -2.97
N GLU A 78 19.96 -5.39 -1.91
CA GLU A 78 21.17 -4.69 -1.47
C GLU A 78 22.25 -5.68 -0.97
N GLN A 79 21.89 -6.67 -0.15
CA GLN A 79 22.84 -7.67 0.36
C GLN A 79 23.43 -8.53 -0.77
N VAL A 80 22.62 -8.95 -1.75
CA VAL A 80 23.10 -9.68 -2.93
C VAL A 80 24.07 -8.82 -3.75
N SER A 81 23.73 -7.55 -3.98
CA SER A 81 24.60 -6.63 -4.71
C SER A 81 25.91 -6.37 -3.95
N SER A 82 25.84 -6.04 -2.67
CA SER A 82 26.99 -5.69 -1.85
C SER A 82 27.91 -6.90 -1.61
N GLY A 83 27.34 -8.06 -1.25
CA GLY A 83 28.09 -9.30 -1.04
C GLY A 83 28.80 -9.83 -2.29
N SER A 84 28.36 -9.41 -3.48
CA SER A 84 28.99 -9.76 -4.75
C SER A 84 29.85 -8.64 -5.37
N GLU A 85 30.02 -7.49 -4.69
CA GLU A 85 30.64 -6.29 -5.25
C GLU A 85 29.99 -5.85 -6.58
N GLY A 86 28.66 -5.99 -6.68
CA GLY A 86 27.84 -5.66 -7.84
C GLY A 86 27.92 -6.64 -9.00
N ARG A 87 28.53 -7.82 -8.81
CA ARG A 87 28.60 -8.89 -9.83
C ARG A 87 27.28 -9.67 -9.97
N VAL A 88 26.45 -9.68 -8.93
CA VAL A 88 25.09 -10.20 -8.93
C VAL A 88 24.15 -9.06 -8.54
N ARG A 89 23.04 -8.90 -9.24
CA ARG A 89 21.99 -7.91 -8.93
C ARG A 89 20.62 -8.57 -8.95
N VAL A 90 19.71 -8.04 -8.14
CA VAL A 90 18.30 -8.40 -8.17
C VAL A 90 17.54 -7.23 -8.77
N ASP A 91 16.81 -7.48 -9.85
CA ASP A 91 15.90 -6.52 -10.48
C ASP A 91 14.47 -6.84 -10.04
N VAL A 92 13.83 -5.93 -9.31
CA VAL A 92 12.55 -6.20 -8.65
C VAL A 92 11.40 -5.75 -9.53
N GLU A 93 10.54 -6.70 -9.86
CA GLU A 93 9.26 -6.47 -10.53
C GLU A 93 8.19 -6.25 -9.46
N TRP A 94 7.82 -4.99 -9.23
CA TRP A 94 6.83 -4.59 -8.22
C TRP A 94 5.39 -4.61 -8.74
N GLY A 95 4.42 -4.82 -7.85
CA GLY A 95 2.99 -4.79 -8.15
C GLY A 95 2.55 -5.88 -9.12
N VAL A 96 3.20 -7.04 -9.10
CA VAL A 96 2.86 -8.15 -9.98
C VAL A 96 1.44 -8.63 -9.69
N GLY A 97 0.58 -8.58 -10.71
CA GLY A 97 -0.83 -8.99 -10.60
C GLY A 97 -1.77 -7.90 -10.07
N ASP A 98 -1.29 -6.68 -9.83
CA ASP A 98 -2.07 -5.59 -9.25
C ASP A 98 -3.43 -5.34 -9.95
N GLY A 99 -4.43 -5.03 -9.12
CA GLY A 99 -5.75 -4.60 -9.56
C GLY A 99 -6.71 -5.71 -10.00
N GLY A 100 -6.28 -6.98 -10.00
CA GLY A 100 -7.14 -8.15 -10.27
C GLY A 100 -7.16 -9.13 -9.10
N ALA A 101 -8.14 -10.02 -9.04
CA ALA A 101 -8.15 -11.12 -8.05
C ALA A 101 -6.91 -12.03 -8.20
N SER A 102 -6.52 -12.69 -7.12
CA SER A 102 -5.42 -13.66 -7.07
C SER A 102 -4.04 -13.07 -7.41
N TRP A 103 -3.84 -11.78 -7.14
CA TRP A 103 -2.59 -11.08 -7.46
C TRP A 103 -1.36 -11.77 -6.85
N ASP A 104 -1.46 -12.28 -5.62
CA ASP A 104 -0.36 -13.01 -4.97
C ASP A 104 -0.01 -14.30 -5.76
N GLN A 105 -1.01 -15.03 -6.28
CA GLN A 105 -0.80 -16.23 -7.09
C GLN A 105 -0.23 -15.92 -8.48
N VAL A 106 -0.54 -14.74 -9.05
CA VAL A 106 0.06 -14.30 -10.32
C VAL A 106 1.59 -14.17 -10.16
N ALA A 107 2.06 -13.58 -9.06
CA ALA A 107 3.49 -13.50 -8.76
C ALA A 107 4.12 -14.88 -8.56
N ALA A 108 3.47 -15.78 -7.81
CA ALA A 108 3.94 -17.16 -7.65
C ALA A 108 4.05 -17.90 -8.98
N GLN A 109 3.08 -17.73 -9.87
CA GLN A 109 3.06 -18.38 -11.17
C GLN A 109 4.24 -17.94 -12.05
N GLN A 110 4.67 -16.68 -11.98
CA GLN A 110 5.84 -16.21 -12.73
C GLN A 110 7.13 -16.92 -12.31
N VAL A 111 7.30 -17.21 -11.02
CA VAL A 111 8.46 -17.97 -10.52
C VAL A 111 8.38 -19.45 -10.91
N ILE A 112 7.19 -20.06 -10.78
CA ILE A 112 6.96 -21.45 -11.22
C ILE A 112 7.28 -21.62 -12.71
N GLU A 113 6.85 -20.68 -13.54
CA GLU A 113 7.08 -20.69 -14.99
C GLU A 113 8.51 -20.28 -15.39
N GLY A 114 9.30 -19.74 -14.45
CA GLY A 114 10.65 -19.25 -14.69
C GLY A 114 10.70 -17.98 -15.53
N THR A 115 9.59 -17.22 -15.63
CA THR A 115 9.61 -15.87 -16.20
C THR A 115 10.26 -14.88 -15.26
N SER A 116 10.21 -15.16 -13.95
CA SER A 116 11.01 -14.50 -12.92
C SER A 116 11.90 -15.53 -12.23
N ASP A 117 13.17 -15.20 -11.98
CA ASP A 117 14.11 -16.14 -11.36
C ASP A 117 13.83 -16.33 -9.86
N LEU A 118 13.40 -15.27 -9.18
CA LEU A 118 13.08 -15.18 -7.76
C LEU A 118 11.67 -14.63 -7.54
N GLY A 119 11.14 -14.78 -6.32
CA GLY A 119 9.93 -14.08 -5.89
C GLY A 119 9.87 -13.90 -4.38
N PHE A 120 9.18 -12.85 -3.95
CA PHE A 120 8.91 -12.58 -2.54
C PHE A 120 7.40 -12.48 -2.35
N ILE A 121 6.79 -13.58 -1.91
CA ILE A 121 5.35 -13.81 -2.05
C ILE A 121 4.76 -14.25 -0.71
N PRO A 122 3.58 -13.75 -0.29
CA PRO A 122 2.95 -14.16 0.96
C PRO A 122 2.79 -15.69 1.08
N ALA A 123 3.09 -16.25 2.26
CA ALA A 123 3.05 -17.71 2.50
C ALA A 123 1.68 -18.33 2.20
N ARG A 124 0.61 -17.58 2.48
CA ARG A 124 -0.78 -18.00 2.23
C ARG A 124 -1.07 -18.34 0.77
N SER A 125 -0.34 -17.74 -0.15
CA SER A 125 -0.69 -17.74 -1.58
C SER A 125 -0.50 -19.11 -2.21
N TRP A 126 0.43 -19.87 -1.66
CA TRP A 126 0.87 -21.17 -2.17
C TRP A 126 -0.12 -22.30 -1.88
N ASP A 127 -1.06 -22.14 -0.95
CA ASP A 127 -2.00 -23.20 -0.57
C ASP A 127 -2.92 -23.60 -1.73
N THR A 128 -3.47 -22.62 -2.45
CA THR A 128 -4.29 -22.80 -3.65
C THR A 128 -3.50 -23.36 -4.84
N LEU A 129 -2.17 -23.34 -4.78
CA LEU A 129 -1.26 -23.94 -5.76
C LEU A 129 -0.83 -25.37 -5.36
N GLY A 130 -1.34 -25.89 -4.24
CA GLY A 130 -1.11 -27.25 -3.77
C GLY A 130 -0.10 -27.39 -2.62
N VAL A 131 0.55 -26.29 -2.21
CA VAL A 131 1.54 -26.31 -1.13
C VAL A 131 0.85 -26.13 0.21
N THR A 132 0.43 -27.24 0.79
CA THR A 132 -0.33 -27.24 2.05
C THR A 132 0.54 -27.08 3.30
N THR A 133 1.84 -27.39 3.23
CA THR A 133 2.77 -27.32 4.38
C THR A 133 2.84 -25.95 5.04
N LEU A 134 2.71 -24.87 4.25
CA LEU A 134 2.69 -23.48 4.74
C LEU A 134 1.40 -23.13 5.52
N GLN A 135 0.33 -23.93 5.43
CA GLN A 135 -0.91 -23.70 6.18
C GLN A 135 -0.68 -23.78 7.70
N ALA A 136 0.33 -24.52 8.16
CA ALA A 136 0.60 -24.69 9.59
C ALA A 136 0.95 -23.36 10.29
N LEU A 137 1.66 -22.46 9.60
CA LEU A 137 1.99 -21.12 10.10
C LEU A 137 0.75 -20.25 10.34
N GLN A 138 -0.27 -20.44 9.50
CA GLN A 138 -1.49 -19.67 9.50
C GLN A 138 -2.64 -20.36 10.23
N ALA A 139 -2.35 -21.40 11.01
CA ALA A 139 -3.34 -22.10 11.79
C ALA A 139 -4.09 -21.13 12.73
N PRO A 140 -5.43 -21.18 12.77
CA PRO A 140 -6.20 -20.11 13.37
C PRO A 140 -5.95 -19.96 14.87
N PHE A 141 -5.69 -18.74 15.32
CA PHE A 141 -5.39 -18.35 16.70
C PHE A 141 -4.20 -19.11 17.33
N LEU A 142 -3.24 -19.59 16.52
CA LEU A 142 -2.02 -20.23 17.01
C LEU A 142 -0.87 -19.23 17.15
N VAL A 143 -0.46 -18.62 16.04
CA VAL A 143 0.61 -17.60 16.02
C VAL A 143 -0.05 -16.23 16.13
N THR A 144 -0.10 -15.70 17.37
CA THR A 144 -0.86 -14.49 17.69
C THR A 144 -0.02 -13.37 18.28
N SER A 145 1.31 -13.49 18.32
CA SER A 145 2.22 -12.46 18.83
C SER A 145 3.44 -12.34 17.92
N ASP A 146 4.06 -11.16 17.93
CA ASP A 146 5.33 -10.93 17.22
C ASP A 146 6.40 -11.93 17.65
N SER A 147 6.60 -12.10 18.97
CA SER A 147 7.55 -13.07 19.52
C SER A 147 7.28 -14.51 19.09
N ALA A 148 6.01 -14.91 18.94
CA ALA A 148 5.65 -16.23 18.42
C ALA A 148 5.96 -16.35 16.92
N LEU A 149 5.65 -15.31 16.14
CA LEU A 149 5.93 -15.29 14.71
C LEU A 149 7.44 -15.36 14.45
N ASP A 150 8.22 -14.49 15.10
CA ASP A 150 9.68 -14.42 14.98
C ASP A 150 10.31 -15.77 15.37
N ALA A 151 9.87 -16.38 16.47
CA ALA A 151 10.38 -17.68 16.91
C ALA A 151 10.06 -18.82 15.92
N VAL A 152 8.93 -18.77 15.23
CA VAL A 152 8.55 -19.80 14.24
C VAL A 152 9.35 -19.66 12.95
N VAL A 153 9.51 -18.43 12.44
CA VAL A 153 10.25 -18.18 11.18
C VAL A 153 11.76 -18.41 11.33
N SER A 154 12.30 -18.30 12.55
CA SER A 154 13.72 -18.60 12.85
C SER A 154 13.99 -20.05 13.30
N ASP A 155 12.97 -20.88 13.52
CA ASP A 155 13.15 -22.29 13.91
C ASP A 155 13.29 -23.18 12.66
N PRO A 156 14.03 -24.31 12.73
CA PRO A 156 14.14 -25.26 11.61
C PRO A 156 12.80 -25.74 11.02
N VAL A 157 11.69 -25.64 11.75
CA VAL A 157 10.35 -25.89 11.21
C VAL A 157 10.03 -25.01 9.97
N ALA A 158 10.66 -23.83 9.83
CA ALA A 158 10.54 -22.98 8.66
C ALA A 158 11.00 -23.70 7.38
N GLU A 159 12.16 -24.35 7.40
CA GLU A 159 12.67 -25.14 6.27
C GLU A 159 11.73 -26.31 5.94
N GLU A 160 11.20 -26.98 6.97
CA GLU A 160 10.23 -28.08 6.77
C GLU A 160 8.94 -27.58 6.10
N MET A 161 8.44 -26.41 6.48
CA MET A 161 7.29 -25.77 5.82
C MET A 161 7.58 -25.43 4.36
N LEU A 162 8.78 -24.91 4.07
CA LEU A 162 9.19 -24.52 2.72
C LEU A 162 9.39 -25.70 1.77
N SER A 163 9.70 -26.89 2.28
CA SER A 163 9.95 -28.09 1.45
C SER A 163 8.79 -28.50 0.54
N GLY A 164 7.55 -28.10 0.86
CA GLY A 164 6.40 -28.36 -0.02
C GLY A 164 6.45 -27.61 -1.36
N LEU A 165 7.27 -26.57 -1.48
CA LEU A 165 7.47 -25.81 -2.72
C LEU A 165 8.21 -26.62 -3.80
N ASP A 166 9.03 -27.60 -3.39
CA ASP A 166 9.85 -28.40 -4.30
C ASP A 166 9.00 -29.14 -5.34
N GLU A 167 7.76 -29.52 -4.99
CA GLU A 167 6.83 -30.19 -5.91
C GLU A 167 6.41 -29.30 -7.10
N LEU A 168 6.54 -27.98 -6.96
CA LEU A 168 6.25 -27.00 -8.00
C LEU A 168 7.51 -26.58 -8.79
N GLY A 169 8.67 -27.19 -8.53
CA GLY A 169 9.93 -26.75 -9.12
C GLY A 169 10.40 -25.40 -8.59
N VAL A 170 10.02 -25.05 -7.36
CA VAL A 170 10.38 -23.80 -6.69
C VAL A 170 11.09 -24.14 -5.37
N SER A 171 12.25 -23.55 -5.13
CA SER A 171 12.99 -23.70 -3.87
C SER A 171 12.68 -22.54 -2.94
N GLY A 172 12.28 -22.83 -1.69
CA GLY A 172 12.14 -21.81 -0.64
C GLY A 172 13.50 -21.44 -0.06
N LEU A 173 13.78 -20.13 0.03
CA LEU A 173 15.04 -19.58 0.57
C LEU A 173 14.88 -18.99 1.97
N GLY A 174 13.66 -18.68 2.40
CA GLY A 174 13.40 -18.17 3.75
C GLY A 174 11.94 -17.75 3.96
N LEU A 175 11.57 -17.61 5.23
CA LEU A 175 10.30 -17.03 5.69
C LEU A 175 10.56 -15.71 6.41
N PHE A 176 9.83 -14.67 6.08
CA PHE A 176 10.04 -13.31 6.59
C PHE A 176 8.78 -12.80 7.27
N PRO A 177 8.85 -12.41 8.56
CA PRO A 177 7.68 -11.96 9.29
C PRO A 177 7.22 -10.59 8.77
N GLU A 178 5.93 -10.38 8.54
CA GLU A 178 5.43 -9.07 8.13
C GLU A 178 4.48 -8.44 9.16
N GLY A 179 3.66 -9.25 9.83
CA GLY A 179 2.83 -8.75 10.91
C GLY A 179 1.61 -9.63 11.21
N LEU A 180 0.81 -9.17 12.17
CA LEU A 180 -0.39 -9.88 12.62
C LEU A 180 -1.62 -9.38 11.88
N ARG A 181 -2.57 -10.29 11.61
CA ARG A 181 -3.82 -9.96 10.90
C ARG A 181 -4.93 -9.79 11.92
N HIS A 182 -5.73 -8.74 11.76
CA HIS A 182 -6.87 -8.40 12.59
C HIS A 182 -8.15 -8.29 11.76
N PRO A 183 -9.32 -8.58 12.35
CA PRO A 183 -10.60 -8.19 11.79
C PRO A 183 -10.74 -6.67 11.78
N ALA A 184 -11.01 -6.10 10.61
CA ALA A 184 -11.42 -4.72 10.42
C ALA A 184 -12.88 -4.70 9.96
N SER A 185 -13.75 -4.04 10.73
CA SER A 185 -15.14 -3.82 10.36
C SER A 185 -15.32 -2.47 9.69
N PHE A 186 -16.27 -2.35 8.77
CA PHE A 186 -16.72 -1.06 8.23
C PHE A 186 -17.98 -0.52 8.91
N ALA A 187 -18.51 -1.24 9.90
CA ALA A 187 -19.65 -0.84 10.70
C ALA A 187 -19.40 -1.23 12.17
N GLU A 188 -20.19 -2.16 12.71
CA GLU A 188 -20.07 -2.62 14.10
C GLU A 188 -18.83 -3.51 14.30
N PRO A 189 -18.17 -3.46 15.46
CA PRO A 189 -17.02 -4.31 15.78
C PRO A 189 -17.25 -5.81 15.52
N LEU A 190 -16.21 -6.48 15.06
CA LEU A 190 -16.19 -7.94 14.85
C LEU A 190 -15.50 -8.62 16.04
N LEU A 191 -16.26 -8.93 17.09
CA LEU A 191 -15.71 -9.39 18.38
C LEU A 191 -15.93 -10.89 18.62
N GLU A 192 -17.03 -11.45 18.13
CA GLU A 192 -17.40 -12.85 18.32
C GLU A 192 -18.01 -13.47 17.05
N PRO A 193 -18.12 -14.80 16.93
CA PRO A 193 -18.60 -15.44 15.69
C PRO A 193 -19.97 -14.96 15.21
N ALA A 194 -20.84 -14.51 16.12
CA ALA A 194 -22.14 -13.96 15.76
C ALA A 194 -22.02 -12.68 14.90
N ASP A 195 -20.97 -11.87 15.11
CA ASP A 195 -20.72 -10.63 14.39
C ASP A 195 -20.26 -10.89 12.95
N PHE A 196 -19.68 -12.05 12.67
CA PHE A 196 -19.21 -12.44 11.33
C PHE A 196 -20.32 -13.04 10.48
N ALA A 197 -21.46 -13.41 11.06
CA ALA A 197 -22.50 -14.19 10.40
C ALA A 197 -23.07 -13.49 9.15
N GLY A 198 -22.72 -14.00 7.96
CA GLY A 198 -23.16 -13.46 6.67
C GLY A 198 -22.46 -12.16 6.26
N VAL A 199 -21.44 -11.71 7.01
CA VAL A 199 -20.65 -10.53 6.67
C VAL A 199 -19.68 -10.86 5.55
N GLY A 200 -19.70 -10.06 4.49
CA GLY A 200 -18.67 -10.11 3.45
C GLY A 200 -17.35 -9.55 4.00
N ILE A 201 -16.31 -10.38 4.06
CA ILE A 201 -14.97 -9.98 4.52
C ILE A 201 -14.01 -10.05 3.33
N ARG A 202 -13.43 -8.90 2.96
CA ARG A 202 -12.38 -8.91 1.94
C ARG A 202 -11.16 -9.60 2.50
N THR A 203 -10.70 -10.64 1.80
CA THR A 203 -9.47 -11.36 2.07
C THR A 203 -8.83 -11.79 0.77
N PRO A 204 -7.50 -11.67 0.64
CA PRO A 204 -6.80 -12.24 -0.51
C PRO A 204 -6.99 -13.76 -0.55
N LEU A 205 -6.83 -14.34 -1.74
CA LEU A 205 -7.12 -15.76 -1.98
C LEU A 205 -6.16 -16.66 -1.18
N SER A 206 -6.74 -17.45 -0.28
CA SER A 206 -6.10 -18.56 0.44
C SER A 206 -7.18 -19.51 0.93
N ASP A 207 -7.02 -20.81 0.66
CA ASP A 207 -7.99 -21.83 1.09
C ASP A 207 -8.13 -21.86 2.62
N LEU A 208 -7.02 -21.79 3.36
CA LEU A 208 -7.05 -21.82 4.83
C LEU A 208 -7.65 -20.55 5.44
N SER A 209 -7.25 -19.38 4.92
CA SER A 209 -7.76 -18.09 5.42
C SER A 209 -9.27 -18.02 5.21
N TRP A 210 -9.75 -18.48 4.06
CA TRP A 210 -11.17 -18.55 3.74
C TRP A 210 -11.91 -19.56 4.61
N GLU A 211 -11.36 -20.76 4.83
CA GLU A 211 -11.94 -21.77 5.74
C GLU A 211 -12.08 -21.22 7.17
N THR A 212 -11.07 -20.48 7.64
CA THR A 212 -11.08 -19.82 8.95
C THR A 212 -12.20 -18.79 9.06
N LEU A 213 -12.33 -17.89 8.08
CA LEU A 213 -13.39 -16.88 8.06
C LEU A 213 -14.79 -17.51 7.90
N GLN A 214 -14.92 -18.57 7.11
CA GLN A 214 -16.18 -19.32 6.97
C GLN A 214 -16.56 -20.03 8.27
N ALA A 215 -15.59 -20.59 9.01
CA ALA A 215 -15.83 -21.19 10.33
C ALA A 215 -16.33 -20.16 11.36
N LEU A 216 -15.93 -18.89 11.20
CA LEU A 216 -16.47 -17.76 11.96
C LEU A 216 -17.87 -17.31 11.46
N GLY A 217 -18.31 -17.75 10.29
CA GLY A 217 -19.62 -17.42 9.70
C GLY A 217 -19.59 -16.33 8.62
N ALA A 218 -18.40 -15.81 8.28
CA ALA A 218 -18.23 -14.81 7.25
C ALA A 218 -18.22 -15.39 5.83
N THR A 219 -18.41 -14.49 4.85
CA THR A 219 -18.23 -14.78 3.42
C THR A 219 -16.93 -14.12 2.94
N PRO A 220 -15.83 -14.86 2.75
CA PRO A 220 -14.59 -14.30 2.25
C PRO A 220 -14.72 -13.87 0.78
N LEU A 221 -14.10 -12.74 0.42
CA LEU A 221 -14.13 -12.16 -0.93
C LEU A 221 -12.72 -11.71 -1.34
N ASP A 222 -12.16 -12.30 -2.41
CA ASP A 222 -10.92 -11.82 -3.02
C ASP A 222 -11.22 -10.76 -4.08
N ILE A 223 -11.24 -9.51 -3.62
CA ILE A 223 -11.58 -8.32 -4.42
C ILE A 223 -10.63 -7.18 -4.10
N GLY A 224 -10.45 -6.29 -5.09
CA GLY A 224 -9.63 -5.08 -4.98
C GLY A 224 -10.21 -3.92 -5.78
N GLY A 225 -9.57 -2.76 -5.69
CA GLY A 225 -9.87 -1.59 -6.51
C GLY A 225 -11.35 -1.15 -6.51
N GLU A 226 -11.89 -0.88 -7.69
CA GLU A 226 -13.25 -0.37 -7.87
C GLU A 226 -14.34 -1.38 -7.45
N GLU A 227 -14.07 -2.68 -7.55
CA GLU A 227 -15.01 -3.73 -7.13
C GLU A 227 -15.23 -3.70 -5.61
N MET A 228 -14.14 -3.59 -4.84
CA MET A 228 -14.21 -3.42 -3.39
C MET A 228 -15.05 -2.19 -3.01
N GLN A 229 -14.80 -1.05 -3.66
CA GLN A 229 -15.56 0.19 -3.43
C GLN A 229 -17.04 0.07 -3.80
N THR A 230 -17.36 -0.75 -4.79
CA THR A 230 -18.74 -1.01 -5.22
C THR A 230 -19.46 -1.90 -4.22
N LEU A 231 -18.86 -3.03 -3.81
CA LEU A 231 -19.49 -3.94 -2.84
C LEU A 231 -19.62 -3.30 -1.45
N PHE A 232 -18.68 -2.43 -1.07
CA PHE A 232 -18.80 -1.61 0.13
C PHE A 232 -20.03 -0.70 0.07
N ARG A 233 -20.18 0.11 -0.98
CA ARG A 233 -21.36 1.00 -1.16
C ARG A 233 -22.69 0.26 -1.28
N GLU A 234 -22.68 -0.95 -1.83
CA GLU A 234 -23.86 -1.82 -1.90
C GLU A 234 -24.21 -2.48 -0.54
N GLY A 235 -23.41 -2.28 0.51
CA GLY A 235 -23.58 -2.92 1.81
C GLY A 235 -23.33 -4.43 1.80
N ARG A 236 -22.62 -4.92 0.78
CA ARG A 236 -22.31 -6.35 0.57
C ARG A 236 -20.90 -6.72 1.05
N LEU A 237 -20.09 -5.72 1.39
CA LEU A 237 -18.78 -5.85 2.01
C LEU A 237 -18.82 -5.13 3.37
N GLY A 238 -18.70 -5.88 4.46
CA GLY A 238 -18.82 -5.36 5.82
C GLY A 238 -17.48 -5.26 6.57
N GLY A 239 -16.40 -5.77 5.99
CA GLY A 239 -15.07 -5.65 6.58
C GLY A 239 -13.96 -6.26 5.73
N ALA A 240 -12.78 -6.36 6.32
CA ALA A 240 -11.60 -7.02 5.75
C ALA A 240 -10.81 -7.73 6.88
N GLU A 241 -9.95 -8.67 6.53
CA GLU A 241 -8.79 -8.96 7.39
C GLU A 241 -7.61 -8.08 6.94
N THR A 242 -6.91 -7.46 7.89
CA THR A 242 -5.76 -6.61 7.59
C THR A 242 -4.78 -6.58 8.74
N SER A 243 -3.51 -6.27 8.49
CA SER A 243 -2.63 -5.78 9.56
C SER A 243 -2.86 -4.28 9.77
N ALA A 244 -2.47 -3.79 10.94
CA ALA A 244 -2.61 -2.39 11.32
C ALA A 244 -1.88 -1.46 10.33
N ALA A 245 -0.69 -1.84 9.83
CA ALA A 245 0.04 -1.10 8.79
C ALA A 245 -0.72 -0.84 7.48
N TYR A 246 -1.74 -1.64 7.14
CA TYR A 246 -2.52 -1.47 5.90
C TYR A 246 -3.91 -0.86 6.14
N VAL A 247 -4.26 -0.47 7.37
CA VAL A 247 -5.61 0.02 7.67
C VAL A 247 -5.99 1.25 6.84
N SER A 248 -5.02 2.11 6.54
CA SER A 248 -5.20 3.32 5.72
C SER A 248 -5.53 3.03 4.25
N SER A 249 -5.34 1.78 3.80
CA SER A 249 -5.73 1.32 2.45
C SER A 249 -7.19 0.91 2.34
N LEU A 250 -7.92 0.85 3.46
CA LEU A 250 -9.33 0.47 3.47
C LEU A 250 -10.22 1.65 3.05
N PRO A 251 -11.38 1.37 2.42
CA PRO A 251 -12.24 2.41 1.84
C PRO A 251 -12.94 3.32 2.87
N TRP A 252 -12.87 3.00 4.17
CA TRP A 252 -13.58 3.68 5.25
C TRP A 252 -12.78 3.70 6.57
N ARG A 253 -13.14 4.60 7.49
CA ARG A 253 -12.68 4.62 8.89
C ARG A 253 -13.24 3.42 9.67
N GLY A 254 -12.70 2.23 9.41
CA GLY A 254 -13.14 0.99 10.03
C GLY A 254 -12.76 0.86 11.50
N VAL A 255 -13.42 -0.08 12.20
CA VAL A 255 -13.08 -0.47 13.57
C VAL A 255 -12.20 -1.72 13.53
N LEU A 256 -10.98 -1.62 14.04
CA LEU A 256 -10.03 -2.72 14.12
C LEU A 256 -10.16 -3.43 15.47
N THR A 257 -10.22 -4.76 15.50
CA THR A 257 -10.18 -5.52 16.75
C THR A 257 -8.76 -5.98 17.06
N GLY A 258 -8.00 -5.15 17.77
CA GLY A 258 -6.54 -5.25 17.88
C GLY A 258 -6.01 -6.44 18.70
N ASN A 259 -6.84 -7.10 19.50
CA ASN A 259 -6.42 -8.32 20.23
C ASN A 259 -7.06 -9.61 19.69
N LEU A 260 -7.68 -9.55 18.52
CA LEU A 260 -8.05 -10.73 17.76
C LEU A 260 -7.07 -10.89 16.61
N THR A 261 -6.25 -11.94 16.69
CA THR A 261 -5.32 -12.33 15.63
C THR A 261 -5.71 -13.71 15.12
N PRO A 262 -6.53 -13.80 14.05
CA PRO A 262 -6.87 -15.09 13.46
C PRO A 262 -5.63 -15.81 12.95
N TYR A 263 -4.64 -15.10 12.41
CA TYR A 263 -3.37 -15.67 11.93
C TYR A 263 -2.31 -14.58 11.70
N ALA A 264 -1.06 -14.98 11.60
CA ALA A 264 0.06 -14.13 11.22
C ALA A 264 0.26 -14.10 9.68
N LYS A 265 0.93 -13.05 9.19
CA LYS A 265 1.43 -12.95 7.81
C LYS A 265 2.95 -13.03 7.82
N ALA A 266 3.46 -13.93 6.97
CA ALA A 266 4.86 -13.99 6.57
C ALA A 266 4.95 -14.08 5.05
N ASN A 267 6.06 -13.61 4.50
CA ASN A 267 6.42 -13.77 3.10
C ASN A 267 7.43 -14.89 2.92
N VAL A 268 7.42 -15.49 1.74
CA VAL A 268 8.37 -16.51 1.32
C VAL A 268 9.26 -15.92 0.25
N LEU A 269 10.57 -15.91 0.48
CA LEU A 269 11.53 -15.74 -0.60
C LEU A 269 11.70 -17.08 -1.29
N VAL A 270 11.46 -17.11 -2.59
CA VAL A 270 11.55 -18.31 -3.42
C VAL A 270 12.45 -18.10 -4.63
N ALA A 271 12.98 -19.19 -5.16
CA ALA A 271 13.68 -19.23 -6.44
C ALA A 271 13.10 -20.32 -7.34
N ASN A 272 13.03 -20.06 -8.64
CA ASN A 272 12.84 -21.13 -9.62
C ASN A 272 14.01 -22.11 -9.50
N THR A 273 13.72 -23.41 -9.36
CA THR A 273 14.76 -24.42 -9.06
C THR A 273 15.79 -24.51 -10.18
N GLU A 274 15.36 -24.45 -11.46
CA GLU A 274 16.30 -24.49 -12.59
C GLU A 274 17.18 -23.23 -12.64
N ALA A 275 16.62 -22.06 -12.31
CA ALA A 275 17.39 -20.81 -12.23
C ALA A 275 18.43 -20.87 -11.08
N LEU A 276 18.03 -21.39 -9.92
CA LEU A 276 18.92 -21.59 -8.77
C LEU A 276 20.02 -22.62 -9.07
N GLU A 277 19.68 -23.69 -9.79
CA GLU A 277 20.62 -24.73 -10.21
C GLU A 277 21.63 -24.26 -11.26
N ALA A 278 21.27 -23.26 -12.07
CA ALA A 278 22.17 -22.64 -13.03
C ALA A 278 23.23 -21.73 -12.37
N LEU A 279 23.03 -21.34 -11.10
CA LEU A 279 24.00 -20.54 -10.35
C LEU A 279 25.22 -21.37 -9.95
N THR A 280 26.37 -20.71 -9.87
CA THR A 280 27.55 -21.30 -9.21
C THR A 280 27.31 -21.47 -7.70
N ASP A 281 28.05 -22.38 -7.07
CA ASP A 281 27.95 -22.61 -5.62
C ASP A 281 28.16 -21.31 -4.82
N GLU A 282 29.10 -20.45 -5.24
CA GLU A 282 29.37 -19.15 -4.61
C GLU A 282 28.18 -18.18 -4.74
N GLN A 283 27.53 -18.14 -5.90
CA GLN A 283 26.34 -17.30 -6.10
C GLN A 283 25.13 -17.82 -5.33
N ARG A 284 24.98 -19.14 -5.20
CA ARG A 284 23.91 -19.74 -4.41
C ARG A 284 24.09 -19.44 -2.93
N GLU A 285 25.31 -19.62 -2.41
CA GLU A 285 25.65 -19.29 -1.02
C GLU A 285 25.41 -17.81 -0.72
N LEU A 286 25.73 -16.93 -1.66
CA LEU A 286 25.44 -15.49 -1.56
C LEU A 286 23.94 -15.23 -1.39
N LEU A 287 23.07 -15.88 -2.17
CA LEU A 287 21.62 -15.69 -2.04
C LEU A 287 21.10 -16.20 -0.69
N LEU A 288 21.59 -17.35 -0.23
CA LEU A 288 21.20 -17.91 1.08
C LEU A 288 21.68 -17.01 2.23
N THR A 289 22.92 -16.54 2.18
CA THR A 289 23.44 -15.58 3.18
C THR A 289 22.62 -14.29 3.19
N ALA A 290 22.31 -13.75 2.01
CA ALA A 290 21.47 -12.54 1.91
C ALA A 290 20.05 -12.78 2.44
N ALA A 291 19.48 -13.97 2.25
CA ALA A 291 18.18 -14.33 2.80
C ALA A 291 18.22 -14.40 4.34
N ASP A 292 19.25 -15.01 4.91
CA ASP A 292 19.46 -15.07 6.37
C ASP A 292 19.62 -13.67 6.98
N ASP A 293 20.47 -12.83 6.38
CA ASP A 293 20.67 -11.43 6.80
C ASP A 293 19.36 -10.63 6.71
N THR A 294 18.52 -10.92 5.70
CA THR A 294 17.21 -10.25 5.52
C THR A 294 16.22 -10.69 6.59
N LEU A 295 16.27 -11.95 7.06
CA LEU A 295 15.42 -12.42 8.14
C LEU A 295 15.77 -11.71 9.46
N GLU A 296 17.06 -11.58 9.77
CA GLU A 296 17.53 -10.81 10.93
C GLU A 296 17.07 -9.35 10.83
N HIS A 297 17.26 -8.71 9.67
CA HIS A 297 16.79 -7.34 9.42
C HIS A 297 15.28 -7.18 9.62
N SER A 298 14.48 -8.12 9.10
CA SER A 298 13.02 -8.09 9.20
C SER A 298 12.58 -8.16 10.67
N ILE A 299 13.13 -9.09 11.45
CA ILE A 299 12.83 -9.21 12.89
C ILE A 299 13.26 -7.96 13.67
N GLU A 300 14.42 -7.38 13.35
CA GLU A 300 14.96 -6.23 14.08
C GLU A 300 14.25 -4.91 13.79
N THR A 301 13.79 -4.71 12.55
CA THR A 301 13.33 -3.38 12.08
C THR A 301 11.82 -3.28 11.86
N ARG A 302 11.11 -4.40 11.81
CA ARG A 302 9.66 -4.44 11.70
C ARG A 302 9.01 -3.79 12.93
N PRO A 303 8.08 -2.84 12.76
CA PRO A 303 7.29 -2.32 13.87
C PRO A 303 6.54 -3.43 14.60
N SER A 304 6.44 -3.33 15.92
CA SER A 304 5.61 -4.28 16.68
C SER A 304 4.14 -4.05 16.36
N ASP A 305 3.33 -5.10 16.47
CA ASP A 305 1.88 -5.01 16.27
C ASP A 305 1.25 -3.97 17.22
N ALA A 306 1.78 -3.89 18.46
CA ALA A 306 1.36 -2.88 19.43
C ALA A 306 1.66 -1.44 18.97
N ASP A 307 2.82 -1.20 18.36
CA ASP A 307 3.18 0.12 17.83
C ASP A 307 2.31 0.48 16.62
N GLU A 308 2.04 -0.48 15.73
CA GLU A 308 1.16 -0.26 14.58
C GLU A 308 -0.27 0.05 15.02
N LEU A 309 -0.84 -0.73 15.95
CA LEU A 309 -2.18 -0.47 16.52
C LEU A 309 -2.26 0.90 17.20
N ALA A 310 -1.18 1.33 17.88
CA ALA A 310 -1.15 2.64 18.50
C ALA A 310 -1.04 3.78 17.46
N ALA A 311 -0.36 3.55 16.33
CA ALA A 311 -0.37 4.48 15.19
C ALA A 311 -1.77 4.60 14.57
N VAL A 312 -2.52 3.50 14.44
CA VAL A 312 -3.93 3.52 14.01
C VAL A 312 -4.77 4.43 14.91
N CYS A 313 -4.59 4.33 16.23
CA CYS A 313 -5.27 5.22 17.18
C CYS A 313 -4.85 6.69 17.02
N ALA A 314 -3.56 6.97 16.79
CA ALA A 314 -3.05 8.33 16.57
C ALA A 314 -3.60 8.98 15.30
N GLU A 315 -3.91 8.19 14.27
CA GLU A 315 -4.57 8.64 13.04
C GLU A 315 -6.07 8.96 13.23
N GLY A 316 -6.63 8.64 14.40
CA GLY A 316 -8.03 8.88 14.75
C GLY A 316 -8.98 7.78 14.29
N LEU A 317 -8.44 6.59 14.00
CA LEU A 317 -9.21 5.38 13.73
C LEU A 317 -9.54 4.64 15.04
N GLU A 318 -10.55 3.78 15.01
CA GLU A 318 -11.01 3.06 16.20
C GLU A 318 -10.33 1.68 16.31
N VAL A 319 -9.71 1.43 17.45
CA VAL A 319 -9.21 0.11 17.87
C VAL A 319 -9.96 -0.30 19.12
N VAL A 320 -10.59 -1.48 19.04
CA VAL A 320 -11.31 -2.12 20.14
C VAL A 320 -10.64 -3.43 20.53
N VAL A 321 -11.01 -3.95 21.70
CA VAL A 321 -10.49 -5.21 22.23
C VAL A 321 -11.64 -6.15 22.55
N ALA A 322 -11.54 -7.40 22.08
CA ALA A 322 -12.42 -8.49 22.46
C ALA A 322 -12.10 -8.96 23.88
N THR A 323 -13.15 -9.30 24.63
CA THR A 323 -13.02 -9.92 25.95
C THR A 323 -12.41 -11.33 25.83
N ALA A 324 -11.90 -11.87 26.95
CA ALA A 324 -11.38 -13.23 26.97
C ALA A 324 -12.43 -14.30 26.59
N GLU A 325 -13.71 -14.07 26.90
CA GLU A 325 -14.81 -14.95 26.51
C GLU A 325 -15.02 -14.92 24.98
N GLN A 326 -14.97 -13.72 24.39
CA GLN A 326 -15.08 -13.53 22.94
C GLN A 326 -13.88 -14.16 22.20
N GLN A 327 -12.66 -13.94 22.67
CA GLN A 327 -11.46 -14.61 22.12
C GLN A 327 -11.59 -16.14 22.18
N ALA A 328 -12.06 -16.68 23.31
CA ALA A 328 -12.29 -18.12 23.46
C ALA A 328 -13.39 -18.63 22.53
N ALA A 329 -14.44 -17.85 22.30
CA ALA A 329 -15.52 -18.19 21.36
C ALA A 329 -15.01 -18.22 19.91
N MET A 330 -14.16 -17.27 19.52
CA MET A 330 -13.52 -17.22 18.20
C MET A 330 -12.62 -18.45 17.98
N ALA A 331 -11.76 -18.77 18.94
CA ALA A 331 -10.90 -19.95 18.88
C ALA A 331 -11.70 -21.27 18.85
N ALA A 332 -12.80 -21.36 19.61
CA ALA A 332 -13.67 -22.53 19.60
C ALA A 332 -14.39 -22.71 18.26
N ALA A 333 -14.83 -21.62 17.62
CA ALA A 333 -15.50 -21.67 16.33
C ALA A 333 -14.58 -22.17 15.20
N THR A 334 -13.28 -21.84 15.27
CA THR A 334 -12.28 -22.25 14.27
C THR A 334 -11.55 -23.55 14.61
N GLN A 335 -11.84 -24.16 15.76
CA GLN A 335 -11.24 -25.44 16.18
C GLN A 335 -11.35 -26.55 15.12
N PRO A 336 -12.46 -26.71 14.35
CA PRO A 336 -12.53 -27.71 13.29
C PRO A 336 -11.45 -27.55 12.20
N VAL A 337 -11.02 -26.32 11.93
CA VAL A 337 -9.93 -26.02 10.99
C VAL A 337 -8.59 -26.49 11.56
N ARG A 338 -8.33 -26.22 12.85
CA ARG A 338 -7.13 -26.75 13.54
C ARG A 338 -7.11 -28.26 13.59
N ASP A 339 -8.26 -28.89 13.82
CA ASP A 339 -8.38 -30.36 13.87
C ASP A 339 -8.10 -30.98 12.49
N ARG A 340 -8.55 -30.34 11.40
CA ARG A 340 -8.22 -30.74 10.02
C ARG A 340 -6.71 -30.70 9.79
N LEU A 341 -6.07 -29.58 10.11
CA LEU A 341 -4.61 -29.43 9.98
C LEU A 341 -3.86 -30.47 10.83
N ALA A 342 -4.30 -30.71 12.07
CA ALA A 342 -3.68 -31.71 12.94
C ALA A 342 -3.79 -33.15 12.42
N ALA A 343 -4.87 -33.47 11.69
CA ALA A 343 -5.15 -34.80 11.16
C ALA A 343 -4.46 -35.07 9.81
N ASP A 344 -4.02 -34.02 9.13
CA ASP A 344 -3.38 -34.10 7.83
C ASP A 344 -1.89 -34.45 7.95
N GLU A 345 -1.39 -35.28 7.04
CA GLU A 345 -0.04 -35.86 7.14
C GLU A 345 1.07 -34.84 6.88
N SER A 346 0.82 -33.81 6.06
CA SER A 346 1.82 -32.77 5.77
C SER A 346 1.82 -31.67 6.83
N THR A 347 0.65 -31.28 7.33
CA THR A 347 0.52 -30.14 8.27
C THR A 347 0.53 -30.54 9.74
N GLY A 348 0.12 -31.77 10.11
CA GLY A 348 0.00 -32.20 11.50
C GLY A 348 1.30 -32.15 12.30
N PRO A 349 2.43 -32.69 11.81
CA PRO A 349 3.73 -32.59 12.49
C PRO A 349 4.21 -31.14 12.66
N LEU A 350 4.06 -30.33 11.61
CA LEU A 350 4.45 -28.92 11.61
C LEU A 350 3.62 -28.12 12.64
N LEU A 351 2.31 -28.36 12.67
CA LEU A 351 1.40 -27.73 13.63
C LEU A 351 1.77 -28.06 15.08
N ALA A 352 2.13 -29.32 15.36
CA ALA A 352 2.59 -29.74 16.68
C ALA A 352 3.86 -29.01 17.09
N ARG A 353 4.84 -28.90 16.18
CA ARG A 353 6.10 -28.19 16.42
C ARG A 353 5.89 -26.70 16.66
N ILE A 354 5.08 -26.04 15.82
CA ILE A 354 4.72 -24.62 16.00
C ILE A 354 4.02 -24.41 17.34
N THR A 355 3.13 -25.32 17.75
CA THR A 355 2.46 -25.24 19.06
C THR A 355 3.46 -25.27 20.22
N GLU A 356 4.52 -26.06 20.14
CA GLU A 356 5.59 -26.08 21.15
C GLU A 356 6.38 -24.76 21.19
N ILE A 357 6.71 -24.22 20.01
CA ILE A 357 7.42 -22.94 19.88
C ILE A 357 6.59 -21.82 20.49
N VAL A 358 5.33 -21.68 20.07
CA VAL A 358 4.39 -20.67 20.57
C VAL A 358 4.23 -20.77 22.09
N ALA A 359 4.16 -21.98 22.66
CA ALA A 359 4.04 -22.16 24.11
C ALA A 359 5.27 -21.66 24.90
N SER A 360 6.40 -21.44 24.23
CA SER A 360 7.64 -20.90 24.82
C SER A 360 7.89 -19.42 24.50
N SER A 361 7.13 -18.83 23.57
CA SER A 361 7.23 -17.44 23.17
C SER A 361 6.48 -16.51 24.13
N GLU A 362 6.73 -15.20 24.01
CA GLU A 362 5.98 -14.22 24.78
C GLU A 362 4.51 -14.19 24.31
N PRO A 363 3.55 -14.18 25.26
CA PRO A 363 2.14 -14.14 24.91
C PRO A 363 1.79 -12.84 24.19
N PRO A 364 0.70 -12.81 23.42
CA PRO A 364 0.21 -11.58 22.80
C PRO A 364 0.01 -10.49 23.85
N SER A 365 0.25 -9.24 23.45
CA SER A 365 -0.15 -8.10 24.28
C SER A 365 -1.66 -8.18 24.56
N ALA A 366 -2.12 -7.67 25.70
CA ALA A 366 -3.53 -7.77 26.08
C ALA A 366 -4.49 -6.98 25.15
N GLY A 367 -3.96 -6.34 24.10
CA GLY A 367 -4.63 -5.33 23.32
C GLY A 367 -4.75 -4.03 24.08
N THR A 368 -4.82 -2.94 23.35
CA THR A 368 -5.08 -1.62 23.92
C THR A 368 -6.19 -0.97 23.09
N THR A 369 -7.25 -0.48 23.74
CA THR A 369 -8.24 0.35 23.04
C THR A 369 -7.63 1.70 22.73
N CYS A 370 -8.15 2.45 21.76
CA CYS A 370 -7.64 3.83 21.56
C CYS A 370 -7.86 4.75 22.77
N ALA A 371 -8.76 4.40 23.69
CA ALA A 371 -8.95 5.13 24.95
C ALA A 371 -7.91 4.74 26.03
N ASP A 372 -7.46 3.48 26.02
CA ASP A 372 -6.43 2.97 26.93
C ASP A 372 -5.02 3.15 26.38
N ALA A 373 -4.91 3.42 25.07
CA ALA A 373 -3.67 3.79 24.43
C ALA A 373 -3.28 5.09 25.10
N THR A 374 -2.30 5.01 26.00
CA THR A 374 -1.46 6.16 26.26
C THR A 374 -1.04 6.56 24.86
N PRO A 375 -1.41 7.76 24.37
CA PRO A 375 -0.96 8.19 23.07
C PRO A 375 0.52 7.85 23.03
N VAL A 376 0.97 7.05 22.06
CA VAL A 376 2.41 6.98 21.79
C VAL A 376 2.80 8.44 21.81
N ALA A 377 3.67 8.80 22.75
CA ALA A 377 3.91 10.18 23.04
C ALA A 377 4.61 10.78 21.80
N SER A 378 3.82 11.16 20.80
CA SER A 378 3.78 12.54 20.38
C SER A 378 3.58 13.31 21.67
N SER A 379 4.69 13.59 22.34
CA SER A 379 4.74 14.70 23.25
C SER A 379 4.01 15.83 22.52
N PRO A 380 3.03 16.50 23.13
CA PRO A 380 2.57 17.78 22.65
C PRO A 380 3.70 18.82 22.87
N ASP A 381 4.89 18.52 22.37
CA ASP A 381 5.91 19.50 22.08
C ASP A 381 5.53 20.10 20.73
N ASP A 382 4.55 21.00 20.80
CA ASP A 382 4.24 22.06 19.85
C ASP A 382 4.78 21.81 18.43
N LEU A 383 4.32 20.74 17.74
CA LEU A 383 4.64 20.54 16.30
C LEU A 383 4.30 21.82 15.52
N GLY A 384 3.26 22.52 15.98
CA GLY A 384 2.82 23.84 15.51
C GLY A 384 3.92 24.90 15.45
N ARG A 385 4.98 24.82 16.27
CA ARG A 385 6.11 25.76 16.18
C ARG A 385 6.93 25.59 14.89
N TYR A 386 6.89 24.40 14.30
CA TYR A 386 7.56 24.09 13.03
C TYR A 386 6.63 24.25 11.84
N ASP A 387 5.33 24.43 12.05
CA ASP A 387 4.38 24.65 10.97
C ASP A 387 4.75 25.90 10.18
N GLY A 388 4.62 25.82 8.85
CA GLY A 388 5.05 26.87 7.94
C GLY A 388 5.43 26.35 6.56
N VAL A 389 5.55 27.28 5.62
CA VAL A 389 6.24 27.04 4.36
C VAL A 389 7.66 27.54 4.50
N TRP A 390 8.59 26.63 4.37
CA TRP A 390 10.02 26.81 4.52
C TRP A 390 10.69 26.73 3.17
N ARG A 391 11.78 27.47 2.98
CA ARG A 391 12.55 27.45 1.76
C ARG A 391 14.04 27.46 2.06
N TYR A 392 14.77 26.64 1.33
CA TYR A 392 16.23 26.64 1.34
C TYR A 392 16.77 26.30 -0.05
N GLU A 393 18.06 26.53 -0.25
CA GLU A 393 18.73 26.25 -1.51
C GLU A 393 20.14 25.75 -1.23
N VAL A 394 20.46 24.60 -1.81
CA VAL A 394 21.84 24.10 -1.90
C VAL A 394 22.16 24.03 -3.38
N THR A 395 23.26 24.65 -3.79
CA THR A 395 23.54 24.76 -5.21
C THR A 395 24.19 23.49 -5.75
N TYR A 396 24.02 23.25 -7.04
CA TYR A 396 24.77 22.23 -7.78
C TYR A 396 26.28 22.26 -7.49
N GLN A 397 26.88 23.45 -7.35
CA GLN A 397 28.32 23.56 -7.10
C GLN A 397 28.69 23.12 -5.68
N ASP A 398 27.82 23.39 -4.69
CA ASP A 398 28.05 22.96 -3.31
C ASP A 398 28.10 21.43 -3.21
N GLY A 399 27.28 20.72 -3.98
CA GLY A 399 27.33 19.26 -4.09
C GLY A 399 28.64 18.73 -4.66
N LEU A 400 29.12 19.33 -5.76
CA LEU A 400 30.39 18.95 -6.36
C LEU A 400 31.56 19.20 -5.40
N ASP A 401 31.55 20.35 -4.72
CA ASP A 401 32.60 20.72 -3.77
C ASP A 401 32.60 19.78 -2.53
N ALA A 402 31.44 19.21 -2.20
CA ALA A 402 31.26 18.20 -1.15
C ALA A 402 31.52 16.75 -1.59
N GLY A 403 31.73 16.50 -2.88
CA GLY A 403 32.12 15.19 -3.40
C GLY A 403 31.00 14.37 -4.06
N LEU A 404 29.82 14.95 -4.28
CA LEU A 404 28.77 14.31 -5.09
C LEU A 404 29.20 14.23 -6.57
N SER A 405 28.68 13.23 -7.28
CA SER A 405 28.82 13.16 -8.73
C SER A 405 28.03 14.28 -9.42
N GLU A 406 28.38 14.58 -10.68
CA GLU A 406 27.62 15.55 -11.49
C GLU A 406 26.16 15.14 -11.68
N THR A 407 25.87 13.84 -11.70
CA THR A 407 24.51 13.33 -11.83
C THR A 407 23.72 13.58 -10.56
N GLU A 408 24.24 13.15 -9.40
CA GLU A 408 23.60 13.36 -8.10
C GLU A 408 23.43 14.84 -7.79
N ALA A 409 24.45 15.67 -7.98
CA ALA A 409 24.32 17.11 -7.74
C ALA A 409 23.29 17.78 -8.68
N ALA A 410 23.14 17.30 -9.91
CA ALA A 410 22.15 17.84 -10.85
C ALA A 410 20.73 17.35 -10.57
N GLU A 411 20.62 16.14 -10.05
CA GLU A 411 19.37 15.50 -9.67
C GLU A 411 18.89 16.06 -8.35
N GLU A 412 19.69 15.92 -7.27
CA GLU A 412 19.43 16.14 -5.83
C GLU A 412 19.38 17.62 -5.39
N LEU A 413 20.24 18.47 -5.96
CA LEU A 413 20.45 19.82 -5.41
C LEU A 413 19.72 20.91 -6.18
N GLY A 414 19.26 21.91 -5.44
CA GLY A 414 18.59 23.07 -5.98
C GLY A 414 17.73 23.76 -4.91
N VAL A 415 16.60 24.32 -5.35
CA VAL A 415 15.68 25.03 -4.46
C VAL A 415 14.68 24.03 -3.89
N GLN A 416 14.56 24.04 -2.56
CA GLN A 416 13.62 23.22 -1.81
C GLN A 416 12.58 24.12 -1.15
N THR A 417 11.30 23.78 -1.28
CA THR A 417 10.19 24.42 -0.55
C THR A 417 9.41 23.37 0.22
N VAL A 418 9.37 23.49 1.55
CA VAL A 418 8.80 22.48 2.46
C VAL A 418 7.61 23.07 3.20
N THR A 419 6.46 22.45 3.08
CA THR A 419 5.27 22.78 3.85
C THR A 419 5.16 21.79 5.01
N LEU A 420 5.21 22.28 6.25
CA LEU A 420 4.95 21.50 7.46
C LEU A 420 3.63 21.97 8.06
N ASP A 421 2.65 21.08 8.20
CA ASP A 421 1.30 21.39 8.72
C ASP A 421 0.82 20.26 9.63
N GLY A 422 0.89 20.45 10.95
CA GLY A 422 0.26 19.56 11.92
C GLY A 422 0.63 18.07 11.78
N GLY A 423 1.89 17.78 11.46
CA GLY A 423 2.42 16.42 11.26
C GLY A 423 2.40 15.93 9.81
N SER A 424 1.89 16.73 8.86
CA SER A 424 2.00 16.45 7.41
C SER A 424 3.13 17.25 6.77
N SER A 425 3.93 16.63 5.90
CA SER A 425 4.97 17.29 5.11
C SER A 425 4.64 17.28 3.62
N ARG A 426 4.98 18.36 2.93
CA ARG A 426 4.97 18.44 1.46
C ARG A 426 6.21 19.16 0.97
N TRP A 427 6.89 18.56 0.03
CA TRP A 427 8.17 18.97 -0.49
C TRP A 427 8.03 19.31 -1.96
N GLU A 428 8.36 20.54 -2.31
CA GLU A 428 8.43 21.01 -3.68
C GLU A 428 9.87 21.32 -4.02
N TRP A 429 10.42 20.46 -4.85
CA TRP A 429 11.83 20.38 -5.13
C TRP A 429 12.09 20.80 -6.57
N ARG A 430 13.05 21.71 -6.77
CA ARG A 430 13.48 22.16 -8.10
C ARG A 430 14.98 22.02 -8.24
N SER A 431 15.40 21.03 -9.02
CA SER A 431 16.79 20.79 -9.37
C SER A 431 17.09 21.19 -10.81
N ARG A 432 18.29 20.84 -11.30
CA ARG A 432 18.64 21.05 -12.71
C ARG A 432 17.96 20.05 -13.65
N ARG A 433 17.47 18.92 -13.13
CA ARG A 433 16.83 17.86 -13.91
C ARG A 433 15.31 17.94 -13.95
N GLY A 434 14.68 18.66 -13.01
CA GLY A 434 13.24 18.85 -13.05
C GLY A 434 12.67 19.44 -11.77
N GLU A 435 11.35 19.47 -11.73
CA GLU A 435 10.59 19.76 -10.52
C GLU A 435 9.92 18.48 -10.03
N GLN A 436 9.95 18.23 -8.73
CA GLN A 436 9.29 17.09 -8.09
C GLN A 436 8.45 17.59 -6.91
N VAL A 437 7.34 16.90 -6.67
CA VAL A 437 6.50 17.11 -5.49
C VAL A 437 6.43 15.80 -4.73
N CYS A 438 6.64 15.88 -3.43
CA CYS A 438 6.74 14.75 -2.53
C CYS A 438 5.85 15.03 -1.32
N GLU A 439 5.04 14.06 -0.91
CA GLU A 439 4.20 14.17 0.28
C GLU A 439 4.67 13.17 1.34
N GLY A 440 4.41 13.50 2.61
CA GLY A 440 4.87 12.69 3.72
C GLY A 440 4.29 13.13 5.05
N THR A 441 4.84 12.59 6.11
CA THR A 441 4.51 12.94 7.48
C THR A 441 5.76 13.29 8.27
N TYR A 442 5.58 14.01 9.38
CA TYR A 442 6.63 14.22 10.36
C TYR A 442 6.10 14.11 11.79
N SER A 443 6.96 13.68 12.69
CA SER A 443 6.71 13.60 14.12
C SER A 443 7.89 14.15 14.91
N LEU A 444 7.68 14.48 16.18
CA LEU A 444 8.71 14.96 17.09
C LEU A 444 8.83 14.00 18.26
N ASP A 445 10.02 13.42 18.42
CA ASP A 445 10.35 12.48 19.51
C ASP A 445 11.69 12.91 20.15
N ASP A 446 11.70 13.14 21.46
CA ASP A 446 12.87 13.60 22.24
C ASP A 446 13.69 14.74 21.58
N GLY A 447 12.98 15.71 21.00
CA GLY A 447 13.59 16.85 20.30
C GLY A 447 14.23 16.51 18.95
N VAL A 448 13.94 15.34 18.38
CA VAL A 448 14.32 14.90 17.04
C VAL A 448 13.08 14.89 16.16
N LEU A 449 13.12 15.60 15.03
CA LEU A 449 12.09 15.49 14.01
C LEU A 449 12.36 14.26 13.16
N GLN A 450 11.36 13.39 13.04
CA GLN A 450 11.39 12.22 12.16
C GLN A 450 10.47 12.49 10.98
N PHE A 451 11.00 12.40 9.77
CA PHE A 451 10.27 12.55 8.52
C PHE A 451 10.08 11.19 7.87
N VAL A 452 8.89 10.96 7.34
CA VAL A 452 8.55 9.78 6.54
C VAL A 452 7.95 10.28 5.23
N GLU A 453 8.75 10.25 4.17
CA GLU A 453 8.38 10.64 2.81
C GLU A 453 8.23 9.41 1.92
N GLU A 454 7.68 9.60 0.72
CA GLU A 454 7.67 8.54 -0.29
C GLU A 454 9.11 8.10 -0.65
N PRO A 455 9.36 6.81 -0.97
CA PRO A 455 10.71 6.31 -1.28
C PRO A 455 11.43 7.08 -2.40
N GLN A 456 10.72 7.49 -3.45
CA GLN A 456 11.24 8.32 -4.54
C GLN A 456 11.63 9.75 -4.13
N CYS A 457 11.37 10.12 -2.89
CA CYS A 457 11.69 11.41 -2.25
C CYS A 457 12.78 11.22 -1.17
N GLY A 458 13.40 10.03 -1.16
CA GLY A 458 14.42 9.57 -0.24
C GLY A 458 13.89 9.20 1.16
N GLY A 459 12.61 8.84 1.25
CA GLY A 459 12.01 8.04 2.34
C GLY A 459 12.12 8.60 3.76
N ARG A 460 12.55 7.77 4.71
CA ARG A 460 12.63 8.09 6.15
C ARG A 460 13.96 8.71 6.52
N TRP A 461 13.93 9.83 7.21
CA TRP A 461 15.12 10.46 7.78
C TRP A 461 14.77 11.19 9.08
N GLU A 462 15.78 11.50 9.88
CA GLU A 462 15.61 12.22 11.14
C GLU A 462 16.68 13.28 11.33
N ALA A 463 16.35 14.35 12.06
CA ALA A 463 17.31 15.36 12.44
C ALA A 463 16.86 16.11 13.69
N ARG A 464 17.81 16.68 14.44
CA ARG A 464 17.54 17.60 15.55
C ARG A 464 17.40 19.04 15.03
N PRO A 465 16.20 19.63 15.07
CA PRO A 465 16.00 21.03 14.70
C PRO A 465 16.44 22.00 15.81
N ALA A 466 16.91 23.17 15.40
CA ALA A 466 17.04 24.37 16.23
C ALA A 466 16.37 25.54 15.51
N LEU A 467 15.25 26.00 16.08
CA LEU A 467 14.43 27.09 15.56
C LEU A 467 14.89 28.43 16.18
N ASP A 468 15.28 29.39 15.33
CA ASP A 468 15.57 30.78 15.70
C ASP A 468 14.70 31.72 14.85
N GLY A 469 13.55 32.11 15.40
CA GLY A 469 12.58 32.95 14.71
C GLY A 469 12.03 32.30 13.44
N ALA A 470 12.44 32.83 12.28
CA ALA A 470 12.02 32.35 10.95
C ALA A 470 13.06 31.42 10.29
N GLU A 471 14.05 30.93 11.04
CA GLU A 471 15.06 29.99 10.53
C GLU A 471 15.06 28.68 11.32
N ILE A 472 15.05 27.53 10.64
CA ILE A 472 15.37 26.22 11.24
C ILE A 472 16.76 25.82 10.79
N SER A 473 17.62 25.49 11.76
CA SER A 473 18.90 24.84 11.52
C SER A 473 18.85 23.38 11.99
N TRP A 474 19.66 22.51 11.39
CA TRP A 474 19.61 21.07 11.62
C TRP A 474 20.94 20.54 12.13
N THR A 475 20.87 19.55 13.02
CA THR A 475 22.01 18.80 13.53
C THR A 475 21.64 17.32 13.63
N ASP A 476 22.63 16.42 13.70
CA ASP A 476 22.39 14.97 13.83
C ASP A 476 21.45 14.42 12.75
N VAL A 477 21.69 14.85 11.50
CA VAL A 477 20.92 14.43 10.32
C VAL A 477 21.26 12.99 9.99
N ARG A 478 20.28 12.11 9.91
CA ARG A 478 20.46 10.68 9.62
C ARG A 478 19.42 10.20 8.63
N SER A 479 19.86 9.60 7.53
CA SER A 479 18.99 8.79 6.69
C SER A 479 18.62 7.49 7.41
N ARG A 480 17.40 7.00 7.19
CA ARG A 480 16.86 5.75 7.73
C ARG A 480 16.35 4.82 6.63
N VAL A 481 16.64 5.12 5.36
CA VAL A 481 16.21 4.35 4.19
C VAL A 481 17.31 3.41 3.72
N THR A 482 18.56 3.88 3.69
CA THR A 482 19.68 3.12 3.14
C THR A 482 20.92 3.31 4.02
N ASN A 483 21.83 2.34 4.01
CA ASN A 483 23.18 2.52 4.55
C ASN A 483 24.13 3.16 3.52
N ASP A 484 23.59 3.81 2.48
CA ASP A 484 24.36 4.41 1.39
C ASP A 484 25.04 5.71 1.87
N PRO A 485 26.39 5.77 1.87
CA PRO A 485 27.12 6.99 2.21
C PRO A 485 26.79 8.18 1.30
N ALA A 486 26.36 7.95 0.06
CA ALA A 486 25.96 9.02 -0.87
C ALA A 486 24.61 9.64 -0.45
N ASP A 487 23.61 8.82 -0.08
CA ASP A 487 22.33 9.31 0.42
C ASP A 487 22.50 10.08 1.73
N GLN A 488 23.27 9.53 2.68
CA GLN A 488 23.61 10.23 3.92
C GLN A 488 24.32 11.58 3.64
N LEU A 489 25.24 11.63 2.68
CA LEU A 489 25.93 12.87 2.29
C LEU A 489 24.97 13.87 1.65
N VAL A 490 24.05 13.44 0.78
CA VAL A 490 23.01 14.30 0.20
C VAL A 490 22.13 14.90 1.30
N ARG A 491 21.72 14.10 2.29
CA ARG A 491 20.94 14.58 3.44
C ARG A 491 21.70 15.59 4.28
N GLU A 492 22.95 15.30 4.63
CA GLU A 492 23.80 16.24 5.34
C GLU A 492 23.96 17.55 4.57
N LEU A 493 24.10 17.50 3.25
CA LEU A 493 24.22 18.68 2.40
C LEU A 493 22.92 19.49 2.35
N LEU A 494 21.78 18.86 2.04
CA LEU A 494 20.48 19.53 1.96
C LEU A 494 20.12 20.23 3.27
N HIS A 495 20.50 19.66 4.42
CA HIS A 495 20.18 20.22 5.74
C HIS A 495 21.35 20.99 6.37
N SER A 496 22.47 21.18 5.65
CA SER A 496 23.61 22.02 6.08
C SER A 496 23.29 23.51 6.08
N VAL A 497 22.28 23.92 5.31
CA VAL A 497 21.81 25.30 5.20
C VAL A 497 20.53 25.50 6.04
N PRO A 498 20.38 26.63 6.75
CA PRO A 498 19.15 26.91 7.47
C PRO A 498 17.95 27.05 6.53
N TRP A 499 16.83 26.49 6.93
CA TRP A 499 15.55 26.68 6.26
C TRP A 499 14.94 28.00 6.66
N ARG A 500 14.48 28.79 5.69
CA ARG A 500 13.85 30.09 5.95
C ARG A 500 12.35 30.00 5.78
N LYS A 501 11.60 30.42 6.79
CA LYS A 501 10.14 30.53 6.70
C LYS A 501 9.79 31.63 5.71
N ILE A 502 9.07 31.27 4.65
CA ILE A 502 8.56 32.17 3.62
C ILE A 502 7.07 32.44 3.77
N GLU A 503 6.34 31.55 4.44
CA GLU A 503 4.92 31.68 4.74
C GLU A 503 4.58 31.01 6.08
N GLU A 504 3.67 31.62 6.84
CA GLU A 504 3.10 31.00 8.04
C GLU A 504 1.89 30.16 7.63
N ILE A 505 1.83 28.90 8.07
CA ILE A 505 0.57 28.15 8.03
C ILE A 505 -0.22 28.61 9.26
N GLN A 506 -1.38 29.22 9.03
CA GLN A 506 -2.17 29.76 10.14
C GLN A 506 -2.60 28.62 11.05
N ALA A 507 -2.15 28.65 12.32
CA ALA A 507 -2.62 27.76 13.37
C ALA A 507 -4.14 27.61 13.32
N ALA A 508 -4.63 26.37 13.54
CA ALA A 508 -6.03 25.95 13.41
C ALA A 508 -7.02 27.07 13.80
N ARG A 509 -7.49 27.81 12.79
CA ARG A 509 -8.59 28.75 12.96
C ARG A 509 -9.87 27.97 12.74
N PRO A 510 -10.91 28.19 13.56
CA PRO A 510 -12.23 27.67 13.21
C PRO A 510 -12.63 28.23 11.84
N LEU A 511 -13.30 27.42 11.02
CA LEU A 511 -13.93 27.92 9.80
C LEU A 511 -14.81 29.10 10.20
N PRO A 512 -14.73 30.28 9.54
CA PRO A 512 -15.50 31.43 9.97
C PRO A 512 -16.99 31.10 9.87
N GLU A 513 -17.71 31.31 10.97
CA GLU A 513 -19.16 31.13 10.96
C GLU A 513 -19.80 32.14 10.00
N GLY A 514 -20.94 31.76 9.43
CA GLY A 514 -21.68 32.62 8.54
C GLY A 514 -22.35 31.85 7.42
N VAL A 515 -23.00 32.62 6.55
CA VAL A 515 -23.70 32.08 5.39
C VAL A 515 -22.88 32.38 4.15
N TYR A 516 -22.64 31.34 3.36
CA TYR A 516 -21.80 31.36 2.18
C TYR A 516 -22.60 30.95 0.96
N ARG A 517 -22.28 31.53 -0.19
CA ARG A 517 -23.09 31.39 -1.39
C ARG A 517 -22.28 31.41 -2.68
N TRP A 518 -22.73 30.63 -3.66
CA TRP A 518 -22.45 30.84 -5.08
C TRP A 518 -23.66 30.46 -5.95
N GLU A 519 -23.60 30.76 -7.24
CA GLU A 519 -24.66 30.44 -8.21
C GLU A 519 -24.06 29.96 -9.54
N MET A 520 -24.47 28.78 -10.01
CA MET A 520 -24.25 28.32 -11.38
C MET A 520 -25.47 27.53 -11.84
N THR A 521 -25.78 27.66 -13.12
CA THR A 521 -26.88 26.92 -13.74
C THR A 521 -26.51 25.44 -13.96
N GLU A 522 -27.53 24.60 -14.08
CA GLU A 522 -27.40 23.19 -14.52
C GLU A 522 -26.49 23.07 -15.76
N ASP A 523 -26.75 23.87 -16.80
CA ASP A 523 -25.94 23.88 -18.04
C ASP A 523 -24.46 24.22 -17.80
N GLN A 524 -24.17 25.09 -16.83
CA GLN A 524 -22.79 25.47 -16.49
C GLN A 524 -22.06 24.35 -15.73
N LEU A 525 -22.76 23.61 -14.87
CA LEU A 525 -22.19 22.43 -14.21
C LEU A 525 -21.91 21.31 -15.21
N ILE A 526 -22.84 21.04 -16.14
CA ILE A 526 -22.64 20.06 -17.22
C ILE A 526 -21.46 20.45 -18.09
N ALA A 527 -21.34 21.74 -18.45
CA ALA A 527 -20.21 22.24 -19.24
C ALA A 527 -18.86 22.11 -18.51
N ALA A 528 -18.88 22.08 -17.17
CA ALA A 528 -17.71 21.84 -16.33
C ALA A 528 -17.41 20.34 -16.09
N GLY A 529 -18.19 19.44 -16.70
CA GLY A 529 -17.96 18.00 -16.66
C GLY A 529 -18.72 17.25 -15.56
N VAL A 530 -19.59 17.93 -14.80
CA VAL A 530 -20.48 17.29 -13.83
C VAL A 530 -21.52 16.41 -14.56
N ASP A 531 -21.81 15.24 -14.01
CA ASP A 531 -22.84 14.35 -14.56
C ASP A 531 -24.20 15.08 -14.66
N PRO A 532 -24.95 14.93 -15.76
CA PRO A 532 -26.22 15.62 -15.94
C PRO A 532 -27.25 15.41 -14.83
N ARG A 533 -27.24 14.24 -14.17
CA ARG A 533 -28.12 13.97 -13.02
C ARG A 533 -27.72 14.85 -11.83
N ASP A 534 -26.43 14.91 -11.50
CA ASP A 534 -25.95 15.70 -10.37
C ASP A 534 -26.08 17.20 -10.63
N ALA A 535 -25.84 17.63 -11.87
CA ALA A 535 -26.06 19.01 -12.31
C ALA A 535 -27.54 19.42 -12.21
N PHE A 536 -28.48 18.50 -12.45
CA PHE A 536 -29.91 18.76 -12.29
C PHE A 536 -30.32 19.02 -10.83
N TYR A 537 -29.77 18.24 -9.89
CA TYR A 537 -30.07 18.42 -8.45
C TYR A 537 -29.33 19.60 -7.83
N ASN A 538 -28.11 19.89 -8.29
CA ASN A 538 -27.21 20.85 -7.66
C ASN A 538 -27.08 22.19 -8.40
N GLY A 539 -27.69 22.31 -9.58
CA GLY A 539 -27.72 23.54 -10.37
C GLY A 539 -28.73 24.55 -9.83
N GLY A 540 -28.27 25.78 -9.62
CA GLY A 540 -29.06 26.87 -9.04
C GLY A 540 -28.25 27.71 -8.07
N LEU A 541 -28.94 28.30 -7.10
CA LEU A 541 -28.34 29.10 -6.05
C LEU A 541 -27.98 28.20 -4.87
N SER A 542 -26.68 28.04 -4.63
CA SER A 542 -26.14 27.20 -3.57
C SER A 542 -25.78 28.05 -2.37
N THR A 543 -26.27 27.68 -1.19
CA THR A 543 -25.97 28.34 0.07
C THR A 543 -25.52 27.31 1.08
N PHE A 544 -24.35 27.45 1.70
CA PHE A 544 -24.02 26.68 2.90
C PHE A 544 -23.79 27.61 4.10
N THR A 545 -24.31 27.20 5.24
CA THR A 545 -24.24 27.92 6.52
C THR A 545 -23.31 27.16 7.44
N VAL A 546 -22.50 27.88 8.20
CA VAL A 546 -21.57 27.35 9.21
C VAL A 546 -21.89 28.02 10.53
N GLU A 547 -22.21 27.22 11.53
CA GLU A 547 -22.55 27.71 12.88
C GLU A 547 -22.27 26.61 13.91
N ASP A 548 -21.57 26.94 14.99
CA ASP A 548 -21.36 26.06 16.16
C ASP A 548 -20.83 24.64 15.82
N GLY A 549 -19.88 24.54 14.89
CA GLY A 549 -19.28 23.24 14.49
C GLY A 549 -20.17 22.39 13.57
N THR A 550 -21.30 22.95 13.12
CA THR A 550 -22.21 22.32 12.16
C THR A 550 -22.28 23.10 10.87
N TRP A 551 -22.75 22.44 9.82
CA TRP A 551 -23.01 23.07 8.54
C TRP A 551 -24.34 22.61 7.95
N VAL A 552 -24.98 23.49 7.20
CA VAL A 552 -26.20 23.21 6.46
C VAL A 552 -26.08 23.76 5.06
N HIS A 553 -26.23 22.91 4.06
CA HIS A 553 -26.24 23.23 2.65
C HIS A 553 -27.64 23.16 2.08
N HIS A 554 -27.97 24.18 1.30
CA HIS A 554 -29.26 24.40 0.67
C HIS A 554 -29.04 24.77 -0.79
N VAL A 555 -29.72 24.06 -1.68
CA VAL A 555 -29.73 24.37 -3.12
C VAL A 555 -31.13 24.83 -3.52
N ASP A 556 -31.25 26.09 -3.91
CA ASP A 556 -32.46 26.66 -4.52
C ASP A 556 -32.37 26.48 -6.05
N GLY A 557 -32.72 25.26 -6.49
CA GLY A 557 -32.60 24.75 -7.85
C GLY A 557 -33.93 24.29 -8.47
N ARG A 558 -33.87 23.53 -9.59
CA ARG A 558 -35.07 23.03 -10.29
C ARG A 558 -35.70 21.78 -9.64
N ALA A 559 -34.95 21.03 -8.84
CA ALA A 559 -35.47 19.92 -8.05
C ALA A 559 -36.16 20.42 -6.77
N ASP A 560 -36.92 19.56 -6.08
CA ASP A 560 -37.46 19.91 -4.76
C ASP A 560 -36.29 20.32 -3.83
N PRO A 561 -36.39 21.46 -3.13
CA PRO A 561 -35.31 21.94 -2.27
C PRO A 561 -35.00 20.90 -1.19
N THR A 562 -33.74 20.51 -1.12
CA THR A 562 -33.23 19.56 -0.14
C THR A 562 -32.17 20.27 0.70
N ASP A 563 -32.46 20.38 2.00
CA ASP A 563 -31.45 20.76 2.98
C ASP A 563 -30.67 19.49 3.34
N CYS A 564 -29.34 19.55 3.26
CA CYS A 564 -28.46 18.55 3.83
C CYS A 564 -27.48 19.24 4.76
N GLY A 565 -27.02 18.56 5.79
CA GLY A 565 -26.05 19.14 6.72
C GLY A 565 -25.48 18.09 7.65
N GLY A 566 -24.59 18.52 8.52
CA GLY A 566 -23.95 17.69 9.53
C GLY A 566 -22.86 18.48 10.26
N THR A 567 -21.73 17.83 10.54
CA THR A 567 -20.60 18.42 11.27
C THR A 567 -19.44 18.74 10.33
N TYR A 568 -18.52 19.59 10.79
CA TYR A 568 -17.25 19.77 10.12
C TYR A 568 -16.10 19.73 11.13
N GLU A 569 -14.96 19.21 10.69
CA GLU A 569 -13.73 19.14 11.49
C GLU A 569 -12.65 20.00 10.84
N VAL A 570 -11.92 20.78 11.64
CA VAL A 570 -10.80 21.60 11.16
C VAL A 570 -9.51 21.14 11.84
N ARG A 571 -8.50 20.82 11.03
CA ARG A 571 -7.12 20.53 11.49
C ARG A 571 -6.16 21.37 10.65
N GLY A 572 -5.60 22.42 11.25
CA GLY A 572 -4.73 23.36 10.53
C GLY A 572 -5.47 24.03 9.37
N SER A 573 -4.90 23.92 8.16
CA SER A 573 -5.51 24.41 6.91
C SER A 573 -6.56 23.46 6.31
N ARG A 574 -6.73 22.25 6.87
CA ARG A 574 -7.64 21.23 6.34
C ARG A 574 -8.98 21.27 7.03
N ILE A 575 -10.02 21.03 6.25
CA ILE A 575 -11.40 20.88 6.69
C ILE A 575 -12.00 19.60 6.13
N ALA A 576 -12.83 18.93 6.93
CA ALA A 576 -13.66 17.82 6.51
C ALA A 576 -15.12 18.17 6.77
N PHE A 577 -15.98 18.07 5.76
CA PHE A 577 -17.43 18.20 5.90
C PHE A 577 -18.08 16.83 5.92
N ILE A 578 -18.88 16.56 6.96
CA ILE A 578 -19.53 15.27 7.20
C ILE A 578 -21.04 15.54 7.27
N THR A 579 -21.84 14.78 6.51
CA THR A 579 -23.31 14.82 6.60
C THR A 579 -23.78 14.10 7.86
N GLY A 580 -25.03 14.32 8.29
CA GLY A 580 -25.60 13.52 9.38
C GLY A 580 -27.06 13.85 9.71
N PRO A 581 -27.70 13.03 10.56
CA PRO A 581 -29.07 13.29 11.03
C PRO A 581 -29.17 14.60 11.82
N PRO A 582 -30.30 15.33 11.77
CA PRO A 582 -31.58 14.94 11.15
C PRO A 582 -31.75 15.37 9.69
N LEU A 583 -30.83 16.17 9.14
CA LEU A 583 -30.96 16.77 7.80
C LEU A 583 -30.58 15.79 6.69
N CYS A 584 -29.59 14.94 6.93
CA CYS A 584 -29.21 13.87 6.02
C CYS A 584 -29.36 12.50 6.71
N PRO A 585 -29.89 11.48 6.02
CA PRO A 585 -30.25 10.20 6.64
C PRO A 585 -29.04 9.33 7.00
N VAL A 586 -27.86 9.67 6.49
CA VAL A 586 -26.60 8.94 6.64
C VAL A 586 -25.50 9.91 7.05
N GLU A 587 -24.54 9.41 7.83
CA GLU A 587 -23.30 10.12 8.14
C GLU A 587 -22.25 9.73 7.10
N GLU A 588 -21.83 10.69 6.27
CA GLU A 588 -20.93 10.46 5.14
C GLU A 588 -20.00 11.66 4.96
N LEU A 589 -18.73 11.41 4.62
CA LEU A 589 -17.80 12.46 4.25
C LEU A 589 -18.21 13.05 2.90
N VAL A 590 -18.58 14.34 2.89
CA VAL A 590 -18.87 15.07 1.65
C VAL A 590 -17.58 15.30 0.88
N PHE A 591 -16.63 15.96 1.55
CA PHE A 591 -15.27 16.13 1.09
C PHE A 591 -14.35 16.56 2.24
N MET A 592 -13.06 16.30 2.07
CA MET A 592 -11.98 16.98 2.78
C MET A 592 -11.25 17.91 1.82
N GLY A 593 -10.69 19.01 2.30
CA GLY A 593 -9.87 19.87 1.47
C GLY A 593 -9.10 20.86 2.32
N ARG A 594 -8.25 21.64 1.68
CA ARG A 594 -7.72 22.86 2.27
C ARG A 594 -8.76 23.96 2.17
N TRP A 595 -8.88 24.79 3.19
CA TRP A 595 -9.75 25.96 3.17
C TRP A 595 -8.92 27.24 3.30
N GLU A 596 -9.30 28.26 2.52
CA GLU A 596 -8.62 29.54 2.49
C GLU A 596 -9.66 30.67 2.57
N PRO A 597 -9.48 31.68 3.44
CA PRO A 597 -10.30 32.88 3.40
C PRO A 597 -9.98 33.68 2.13
N THR A 598 -11.02 34.14 1.45
CA THR A 598 -10.91 35.08 0.33
C THR A 598 -11.37 36.48 0.77
N ALA A 599 -11.14 37.50 -0.06
CA ALA A 599 -11.52 38.88 0.26
C ALA A 599 -13.01 39.02 0.63
N ASP A 600 -13.88 38.20 0.03
CA ASP A 600 -15.33 38.27 0.17
C ASP A 600 -15.95 36.94 0.65
N GLY A 601 -15.16 35.98 1.17
CA GLY A 601 -15.68 34.67 1.57
C GLY A 601 -14.61 33.61 1.82
N ILE A 602 -14.81 32.40 1.30
CA ILE A 602 -13.86 31.28 1.44
C ILE A 602 -13.72 30.50 0.13
N ARG A 603 -12.67 29.70 0.03
CA ARG A 603 -12.44 28.77 -1.07
C ARG A 603 -11.91 27.46 -0.52
N PHE A 604 -12.26 26.36 -1.18
CA PHE A 604 -11.70 25.04 -0.91
C PHE A 604 -10.77 24.60 -2.04
N THR A 605 -9.65 23.97 -1.70
CA THR A 605 -8.63 23.44 -2.63
C THR A 605 -8.18 22.04 -2.18
N ALA A 606 -7.44 21.30 -3.01
CA ALA A 606 -6.98 19.94 -2.70
C ALA A 606 -8.10 19.01 -2.17
N ILE A 607 -9.23 19.00 -2.88
CA ILE A 607 -10.47 18.36 -2.46
C ILE A 607 -10.38 16.83 -2.63
N GLN A 608 -10.74 16.07 -1.60
CA GLN A 608 -10.74 14.61 -1.54
C GLN A 608 -12.10 14.07 -1.05
N PRO A 609 -12.62 12.95 -1.59
CA PRO A 609 -12.07 12.22 -2.72
C PRO A 609 -12.06 13.09 -3.98
N SER A 610 -11.05 12.90 -4.85
CA SER A 610 -10.88 13.61 -6.13
C SER A 610 -11.91 13.09 -7.13
N ILE A 611 -13.17 13.42 -6.85
CA ILE A 611 -14.29 13.21 -7.77
C ILE A 611 -14.58 14.53 -8.45
N LEU A 612 -14.72 14.49 -9.77
CA LEU A 612 -14.90 15.67 -10.62
C LEU A 612 -16.03 16.59 -10.14
N PHE A 613 -17.11 16.01 -9.60
CA PHE A 613 -18.19 16.76 -8.97
C PHE A 613 -17.69 17.62 -7.80
N ASN A 614 -17.01 17.03 -6.82
CA ASN A 614 -16.55 17.75 -5.62
C ASN A 614 -15.55 18.85 -5.96
N GLU A 615 -14.60 18.55 -6.84
CA GLU A 615 -13.61 19.54 -7.29
C GLU A 615 -14.26 20.73 -8.00
N THR A 616 -15.26 20.45 -8.84
CA THR A 616 -15.96 21.47 -9.62
C THR A 616 -16.97 22.26 -8.78
N TYR A 617 -17.68 21.59 -7.87
CA TYR A 617 -18.77 22.17 -7.09
C TYR A 617 -18.27 22.88 -5.83
N TRP A 618 -17.49 22.18 -5.00
CA TRP A 618 -16.98 22.72 -3.75
C TRP A 618 -15.74 23.60 -3.95
N GLY A 619 -14.97 23.38 -5.03
CA GLY A 619 -13.79 24.19 -5.36
C GLY A 619 -14.08 25.63 -5.82
N LEU A 620 -15.34 25.98 -6.00
CA LEU A 620 -15.78 27.34 -6.33
C LEU A 620 -15.50 28.31 -5.16
N PRO A 621 -15.22 29.59 -5.44
CA PRO A 621 -15.14 30.59 -4.40
C PRO A 621 -16.55 30.86 -3.84
N TRP A 622 -16.72 30.60 -2.54
CA TRP A 622 -17.96 30.82 -1.83
C TRP A 622 -17.98 32.20 -1.19
N ARG A 623 -18.92 33.04 -1.60
CA ARG A 623 -19.04 34.40 -1.09
C ARG A 623 -19.81 34.42 0.24
N ARG A 624 -19.26 35.05 1.27
CA ARG A 624 -19.94 35.26 2.54
C ARG A 624 -21.01 36.35 2.40
N ILE A 625 -22.22 36.07 2.86
CA ILE A 625 -23.38 36.97 2.76
C ILE A 625 -23.95 37.40 4.11
N SER A 626 -23.61 36.71 5.21
CA SER A 626 -23.88 37.14 6.58
C SER A 626 -22.86 36.61 7.56
#